data_AF-A0A5P0JJ13-F1
#
_entry.id   AF-A0A5P0JJ13-F1
#
_cell.length_a   1.000
_cell.length_b   1.000
_cell.length_c   1.000
_cell.angle_alpha   90.00
_cell.angle_beta   90.00
_cell.angle_gamma   90.00
#
_symmetry.space_group_name_H-M   'P 1'
#
loop_
_entity.id
_entity.type
_entity.pdbx_description
1 polymer ?
#
loop_
_entity_poly.entity_id
_entity_poly.type
_entity_poly.pdbx_seq_one_letter_code
_entity_poly.pdbx_strand_id
1 'polypeptide(L)'
;SIPQAWLAWHSENWAPPSTWKEGVAGVLMDYNLFASSYRPQDGSSSTNLNAYGTAGINAGAWRLRSDYQLNKTDSEDNHDQSGGISRTYLFRPLPQLGSKLTLGETDFSSNIFDGFSYTGAALASDDRMLPWELRGYAPQISGIA
;
A
#
# COMPACT_ATOMS: atom_id res chain seq x y z
N SER A 1 0.49 10.32 46.18
CA SER A 1 1.08 10.43 44.83
C SER A 1 1.37 9.02 44.34
N ILE A 2 0.77 8.59 43.23
CA ILE A 2 1.08 7.29 42.64
C ILE A 2 2.34 7.48 41.77
N PRO A 3 3.36 6.59 41.87
CA PRO A 3 4.57 6.70 41.05
C PRO A 3 4.23 6.63 39.56
N GLN A 4 4.79 7.54 38.77
CA GLN A 4 4.63 7.53 37.30
C GLN A 4 5.11 6.24 36.64
N ALA A 5 5.99 5.48 37.29
CA ALA A 5 6.44 4.15 36.81
C ALA A 5 5.35 3.07 36.86
N TRP A 6 4.26 3.29 37.60
CA TRP A 6 3.11 2.38 37.72
C TRP A 6 1.91 2.84 36.89
N LEU A 7 2.01 4.01 36.26
CA LEU A 7 1.06 4.47 35.26
C LEU A 7 1.49 3.91 33.90
N ALA A 8 0.55 3.24 33.22
CA ALA A 8 0.74 2.90 31.82
C ALA A 8 1.09 4.17 31.04
N TRP A 9 2.20 4.12 30.30
CA TRP A 9 2.75 5.26 29.58
C TRP A 9 1.67 5.90 28.71
N HIS A 10 1.35 7.18 28.96
CA HIS A 10 0.33 7.94 28.25
C HIS A 10 1.03 9.16 27.65
N SER A 11 1.28 9.15 26.34
CA SER A 11 1.60 10.40 25.63
C SER A 11 0.28 11.10 25.29
N GLU A 12 0.23 12.42 25.46
CA GLU A 12 -1.00 13.23 25.31
C GLU A 12 -1.69 13.07 23.95
N ASN A 13 -0.96 12.61 22.93
CA ASN A 13 -1.43 12.47 21.55
C ASN A 13 -1.53 11.01 21.07
N TRP A 14 -1.44 10.02 21.97
CA TRP A 14 -1.57 8.60 21.61
C TRP A 14 -2.93 8.03 22.01
N ALA A 15 -3.72 7.66 21.00
CA ALA A 15 -4.99 6.98 21.18
C ALA A 15 -4.73 5.50 21.50
N PRO A 16 -5.08 5.01 22.70
CA PRO A 16 -4.80 3.64 23.09
C PRO A 16 -5.51 2.67 22.12
N PRO A 17 -4.96 1.47 21.87
CA PRO A 17 -5.52 0.48 20.94
C PRO A 17 -7.00 0.17 21.16
N SER A 18 -7.48 0.30 22.41
CA SER A 18 -8.89 0.12 22.79
C SER A 18 -9.86 1.14 22.18
N THR A 19 -9.37 2.29 21.71
CA THR A 19 -10.18 3.35 21.08
C THR A 19 -10.28 3.19 19.57
N TRP A 20 -9.52 2.27 18.98
CA TRP A 20 -9.49 2.11 17.52
C TRP A 20 -10.76 1.42 17.03
N LYS A 21 -11.40 2.06 16.05
CA LYS A 21 -12.59 1.50 15.39
C LYS A 21 -12.14 0.77 14.13
N GLU A 22 -12.72 -0.41 13.91
CA GLU A 22 -12.40 -1.23 12.73
C GLU A 22 -12.92 -0.62 11.42
N GLY A 23 -13.78 0.39 11.50
CA GLY A 23 -14.40 1.04 10.36
C GLY A 23 -15.76 0.42 10.01
N VAL A 24 -16.29 0.79 8.84
CA VAL A 24 -17.57 0.31 8.34
C VAL A 24 -17.31 -0.61 7.16
N ALA A 25 -18.16 -1.64 7.00
CA ALA A 25 -18.09 -2.51 5.84
C ALA A 25 -18.39 -1.72 4.56
N GLY A 26 -17.58 -1.93 3.52
CA GLY A 26 -17.72 -1.17 2.28
C GLY A 26 -16.75 -1.62 1.20
N VAL A 27 -17.02 -1.17 -0.02
CA VAL A 27 -16.17 -1.40 -1.18
C VAL A 27 -15.47 -0.09 -1.53
N LEU A 28 -14.23 -0.19 -1.97
CA LEU A 28 -13.46 0.92 -2.51
C LEU A 28 -12.90 0.54 -3.87
N MET A 29 -12.78 1.54 -4.73
CA MET A 29 -12.11 1.43 -6.01
C MET A 29 -11.39 2.74 -6.25
N ASP A 30 -10.08 2.64 -6.41
CA ASP A 30 -9.20 3.70 -6.84
C ASP A 30 -8.78 3.43 -8.29
N TYR A 31 -8.62 4.50 -9.06
CA TYR A 31 -8.14 4.43 -10.43
C TYR A 31 -7.32 5.69 -10.74
N ASN A 32 -6.19 5.48 -11.39
CA ASN A 32 -5.33 6.52 -11.92
C ASN A 32 -5.12 6.24 -13.40
N LEU A 33 -5.30 7.27 -14.23
CA LEU A 33 -5.17 7.19 -15.69
C LEU A 33 -4.15 8.23 -16.15
N PHE A 34 -3.15 7.77 -16.89
CA PHE A 34 -2.15 8.62 -17.52
C PHE A 34 -2.17 8.37 -19.02
N ALA A 35 -2.38 9.42 -19.79
CA ALA A 35 -2.34 9.38 -21.25
C ALA A 35 -1.30 10.38 -21.73
N SER A 36 -0.43 9.94 -22.63
CA SER A 36 0.57 10.78 -23.27
C SER A 36 0.61 10.48 -24.76
N SER A 37 0.89 11.51 -25.55
CA SER A 37 1.06 11.38 -26.99
C SER A 37 2.35 12.08 -27.37
N TYR A 38 3.20 11.35 -28.07
CA TYR A 38 4.46 11.80 -28.59
C TYR A 38 4.32 11.99 -30.10
N ARG A 39 4.58 13.21 -30.56
CA ARG A 39 4.47 13.60 -31.98
C ARG A 39 5.75 14.34 -32.40
N PRO A 40 6.79 13.62 -32.83
CA PRO A 40 8.01 14.25 -33.30
C PRO A 40 7.78 14.91 -34.68
N GLN A 41 8.68 15.83 -35.05
CA GLN A 41 8.63 16.51 -36.34
C GLN A 41 9.13 15.62 -37.50
N ASP A 42 9.98 14.64 -37.19
CA ASP A 42 10.40 13.52 -38.05
C ASP A 42 10.37 12.22 -37.24
N GLY A 43 9.84 11.14 -37.81
CA GLY A 43 9.71 9.82 -37.15
C GLY A 43 8.27 9.45 -36.79
N SER A 44 8.08 8.26 -36.21
CA SER A 44 6.75 7.73 -35.91
C SER A 44 6.13 8.36 -34.67
N SER A 45 4.83 8.64 -34.75
CA SER A 45 4.05 9.07 -33.60
C SER A 45 3.73 7.89 -32.68
N SER A 46 3.69 8.13 -31.38
CA SER A 46 3.29 7.11 -30.40
C SER A 46 2.34 7.69 -29.36
N THR A 47 1.41 6.86 -28.91
CA THR A 47 0.44 7.18 -27.86
C THR A 47 0.57 6.13 -26.79
N ASN A 48 0.73 6.56 -25.54
CA ASN A 48 0.85 5.68 -24.40
C ASN A 48 -0.25 5.97 -23.39
N LEU A 49 -0.99 4.94 -23.01
CA LEU A 49 -2.04 4.95 -22.02
C LEU A 49 -1.70 3.97 -20.90
N ASN A 50 -1.46 4.47 -19.70
CA ASN A 50 -1.31 3.68 -18.48
C ASN A 50 -2.52 3.91 -17.60
N ALA A 51 -3.11 2.83 -17.10
CA ALA A 51 -4.09 2.87 -16.03
C ALA A 51 -3.64 1.93 -14.91
N TYR A 52 -3.71 2.39 -13.67
CA TYR A 52 -3.48 1.53 -12.52
C TYR A 52 -4.42 1.94 -11.40
N GLY A 53 -4.71 1.02 -10.50
CA GLY A 53 -5.59 1.31 -9.40
C GLY A 53 -5.70 0.17 -8.41
N THR A 54 -6.47 0.41 -7.36
CA THR A 54 -6.68 -0.54 -6.28
C THR A 54 -8.17 -0.73 -6.06
N ALA A 55 -8.66 -1.95 -6.20
CA ALA A 55 -9.96 -2.33 -5.70
C ALA A 55 -9.83 -2.91 -4.29
N GLY A 56 -10.85 -2.73 -3.46
CA GLY A 56 -10.80 -3.25 -2.11
C GLY A 56 -12.16 -3.42 -1.45
N ILE A 57 -12.19 -4.30 -0.46
CA ILE A 57 -13.35 -4.57 0.37
C ILE A 57 -12.92 -4.49 1.82
N ASN A 58 -13.71 -3.81 2.65
CA ASN A 58 -13.54 -3.75 4.09
C ASN A 58 -14.73 -4.45 4.73
N ALA A 59 -14.48 -5.34 5.69
CA ALA A 59 -15.50 -6.03 6.46
C ALA A 59 -14.99 -6.25 7.89
N GLY A 60 -15.46 -5.43 8.83
CA GLY A 60 -14.91 -5.40 10.18
C GLY A 60 -13.40 -5.10 10.15
N ALA A 61 -12.61 -5.92 10.83
CA ALA A 61 -11.15 -5.76 10.86
C ALA A 61 -10.44 -6.18 9.56
N TRP A 62 -11.12 -6.93 8.68
CA TRP A 62 -10.54 -7.49 7.47
C TRP A 62 -10.59 -6.49 6.32
N ARG A 63 -9.46 -6.38 5.62
CA ARG A 63 -9.28 -5.47 4.49
C ARG A 63 -8.67 -6.26 3.34
N LEU A 64 -9.47 -6.51 2.31
CA LEU A 64 -9.04 -7.12 1.06
C LEU A 64 -8.64 -6.01 0.09
N ARG A 65 -7.51 -6.16 -0.59
CA ARG A 65 -7.02 -5.24 -1.63
C ARG A 65 -6.55 -6.05 -2.83
N SER A 66 -6.84 -5.52 -4.01
CA SER A 66 -6.41 -6.08 -5.29
C SER A 66 -5.96 -4.92 -6.17
N ASP A 67 -4.68 -4.95 -6.54
CA ASP A 67 -4.07 -3.93 -7.38
C ASP A 67 -4.05 -4.42 -8.82
N TYR A 68 -4.46 -3.55 -9.74
CA TYR A 68 -4.49 -3.83 -11.17
C TYR A 68 -3.71 -2.77 -11.93
N GLN A 69 -3.11 -3.20 -13.03
CA GLN A 69 -2.41 -2.32 -13.95
C GLN A 69 -2.74 -2.70 -15.39
N LEU A 70 -2.88 -1.70 -16.23
CA LEU A 70 -3.17 -1.79 -17.65
C LEU A 70 -2.24 -0.80 -18.35
N ASN A 71 -1.47 -1.26 -19.32
CA ASN A 71 -0.65 -0.42 -20.17
C ASN A 71 -0.98 -0.70 -21.64
N LYS A 72 -1.11 0.36 -22.41
CA LYS A 72 -1.37 0.29 -23.84
C LYS A 72 -0.48 1.30 -24.54
N THR A 73 0.40 0.79 -25.38
CA THR A 73 1.27 1.59 -26.25
C THR A 73 0.87 1.37 -27.68
N ASP A 74 0.53 2.44 -28.37
CA ASP A 74 0.15 2.45 -29.76
C ASP A 74 1.17 3.28 -30.54
N SER A 75 1.87 2.67 -31.49
CA SER A 75 2.80 3.33 -32.40
C SER A 75 2.41 2.97 -33.84
N GLU A 76 2.81 3.78 -34.83
CA GLU A 76 2.47 3.55 -36.24
C GLU A 76 2.71 2.11 -36.74
N ASP A 77 3.75 1.44 -36.25
CA ASP A 77 4.10 0.08 -36.66
C ASP A 77 3.88 -0.99 -35.58
N ASN A 78 3.52 -0.63 -34.34
CA ASN A 78 3.44 -1.59 -33.24
C ASN A 78 2.35 -1.25 -32.22
N HIS A 79 1.59 -2.27 -31.84
CA HIS A 79 0.50 -2.19 -30.89
C HIS A 79 0.73 -3.17 -29.74
N ASP A 80 1.12 -2.65 -28.58
CA ASP A 80 1.34 -3.45 -27.38
C ASP A 80 0.29 -3.12 -26.34
N GLN A 81 -0.43 -4.15 -25.89
CA GLN A 81 -1.35 -4.06 -24.77
C GLN A 81 -0.97 -5.11 -23.73
N SER A 82 -0.69 -4.67 -22.51
CA SER A 82 -0.47 -5.53 -21.36
C SER A 82 -1.39 -5.12 -20.21
N GLY A 83 -1.86 -6.09 -19.46
CA GLY A 83 -2.80 -5.83 -18.38
C GLY A 83 -2.94 -7.01 -17.46
N GLY A 84 -3.08 -6.77 -16.17
CA GLY A 84 -3.22 -7.83 -15.18
C GLY A 84 -3.47 -7.31 -13.78
N ILE A 85 -3.85 -8.24 -12.92
CA ILE A 85 -3.88 -8.04 -11.47
C ILE A 85 -2.44 -8.25 -10.99
N SER A 86 -1.84 -7.22 -10.40
CA SER A 86 -0.45 -7.25 -9.95
C SER A 86 -0.31 -7.94 -8.60
N ARG A 87 -1.28 -7.75 -7.70
CA ARG A 87 -1.30 -8.40 -6.38
C ARG A 87 -2.69 -8.41 -5.77
N THR A 88 -3.02 -9.48 -5.08
CA THR A 88 -4.21 -9.55 -4.23
C THR A 88 -3.83 -10.03 -2.83
N TYR A 89 -4.19 -9.24 -1.82
CA TYR A 89 -3.87 -9.53 -0.43
C TYR A 89 -5.00 -9.12 0.51
N LEU A 90 -5.14 -9.92 1.56
CA LEU A 90 -6.05 -9.73 2.66
C LEU A 90 -5.24 -9.42 3.91
N PHE A 91 -5.54 -8.33 4.61
CA PHE A 91 -4.85 -8.01 5.86
C PHE A 91 -5.82 -7.67 6.98
N ARG A 92 -5.34 -7.90 8.20
CA ARG A 92 -6.03 -7.60 9.45
C ARG A 92 -5.04 -7.01 10.47
N PRO A 93 -5.28 -5.80 10.99
CA PRO A 93 -4.52 -5.28 12.13
C PRO A 93 -4.86 -6.07 13.40
N LEU A 94 -3.86 -6.33 14.23
CA LEU A 94 -3.96 -6.99 15.54
C LEU A 94 -3.40 -6.05 16.61
N PRO A 95 -4.19 -5.09 17.10
CA PRO A 95 -3.70 -4.04 18.00
C PRO A 95 -3.16 -4.57 19.33
N GLN A 96 -3.65 -5.73 19.80
CA GLN A 96 -3.16 -6.38 21.02
C GLN A 96 -1.69 -6.82 20.92
N LEU A 97 -1.22 -7.12 19.72
CA LEU A 97 0.16 -7.54 19.44
C LEU A 97 1.00 -6.40 18.85
N GLY A 98 0.40 -5.27 18.49
CA GLY A 98 1.07 -4.22 17.72
C GLY A 98 1.50 -4.71 16.33
N SER A 99 0.77 -5.67 15.75
CA SER A 99 1.16 -6.35 14.50
C SER A 99 0.03 -6.34 13.47
N LYS A 100 0.37 -6.62 12.22
CA LYS A 100 -0.55 -6.79 11.11
C LYS A 100 -0.37 -8.18 10.51
N LEU A 101 -1.46 -8.95 10.47
CA LEU A 101 -1.53 -10.21 9.75
C LEU A 101 -1.88 -9.92 8.28
N THR A 102 -1.09 -10.45 7.35
CA THR A 102 -1.30 -10.32 5.90
C THR A 102 -1.33 -11.72 5.28
N LEU A 103 -2.26 -11.96 4.36
CA LEU A 103 -2.48 -13.22 3.67
C LEU A 103 -2.61 -12.95 2.17
N GLY A 104 -1.99 -13.75 1.32
CA GLY A 104 -2.00 -13.59 -0.14
C GLY A 104 -0.65 -13.11 -0.68
N GLU A 105 -0.70 -12.35 -1.76
CA GLU A 105 0.49 -11.86 -2.47
C GLU A 105 1.02 -10.59 -1.81
N THR A 106 2.23 -10.66 -1.26
CA THR A 106 2.87 -9.51 -0.61
C THR A 106 4.37 -9.56 -0.81
N ASP A 107 4.99 -8.40 -0.62
CA ASP A 107 6.44 -8.27 -0.64
C ASP A 107 6.99 -8.48 0.77
N PHE A 108 8.07 -9.26 0.88
CA PHE A 108 8.86 -9.36 2.09
C PHE A 108 9.87 -8.23 2.08
N SER A 109 9.97 -7.47 3.18
CA SER A 109 10.98 -6.43 3.36
C SER A 109 11.63 -6.63 4.71
N SER A 110 12.94 -6.79 4.73
CA SER A 110 13.73 -6.93 5.95
C SER A 110 14.99 -6.09 5.84
N ASN A 111 15.53 -5.65 6.98
CA ASN A 111 16.81 -4.91 7.02
C ASN A 111 18.02 -5.84 6.82
N ILE A 112 17.81 -7.17 6.85
CA ILE A 112 18.88 -8.18 6.81
C ILE A 112 18.89 -8.93 5.47
N PHE A 113 17.74 -9.07 4.81
CA PHE A 113 17.59 -9.84 3.58
C PHE A 113 17.01 -8.97 2.46
N ASP A 114 17.39 -9.28 1.23
CA ASP A 114 16.80 -8.65 0.05
C ASP A 114 15.30 -8.92 -0.01
N GLY A 115 14.55 -7.91 -0.44
CA GLY A 115 13.10 -8.02 -0.56
C GLY A 115 12.69 -8.90 -1.73
N PHE A 116 11.72 -9.78 -1.51
CA PHE A 116 11.17 -10.64 -2.54
C PHE A 116 9.65 -10.74 -2.43
N SER A 117 8.97 -10.89 -3.56
CA SER A 117 7.52 -11.11 -3.61
C SER A 117 7.20 -12.58 -3.34
N TYR A 118 6.16 -12.84 -2.56
CA TYR A 118 5.70 -14.19 -2.24
C TYR A 118 4.19 -14.24 -2.05
N THR A 119 3.63 -15.44 -2.17
CA THR A 119 2.22 -15.72 -1.86
C THR A 119 2.17 -16.58 -0.61
N GLY A 120 1.61 -16.05 0.48
CA GLY A 120 1.58 -16.79 1.74
C GLY A 120 0.93 -16.02 2.87
N ALA A 121 1.41 -16.27 4.10
CA ALA A 121 0.97 -15.60 5.31
C ALA A 121 2.14 -14.89 5.97
N ALA A 122 1.89 -13.68 6.45
CA ALA A 122 2.88 -12.82 7.08
C ALA A 122 2.30 -12.21 8.36
N LEU A 123 3.05 -12.28 9.46
CA LEU A 123 2.76 -11.52 10.67
C LEU A 123 3.94 -10.59 10.93
N ALA A 124 3.71 -9.29 10.79
CA ALA A 124 4.74 -8.27 10.96
C ALA A 124 4.29 -7.20 11.95
N SER A 125 5.20 -6.72 12.79
CA SER A 125 4.97 -5.55 13.63
C SER A 125 4.72 -4.31 12.75
N ASP A 126 3.79 -3.45 13.15
CA ASP A 126 3.45 -2.23 12.40
C ASP A 126 3.76 -1.00 13.25
N ASP A 127 4.88 -0.32 12.97
CA ASP A 127 5.32 0.85 13.74
C ASP A 127 4.33 2.01 13.68
N ARG A 128 3.41 2.02 12.71
CA ARG A 128 2.32 3.02 12.66
C ARG A 128 1.33 2.84 13.82
N MET A 129 1.37 1.70 14.50
CA MET A 129 0.63 1.46 15.74
C MET A 129 1.29 2.11 16.96
N LEU A 130 2.57 2.50 16.84
CA LEU A 130 3.30 3.23 17.86
C LEU A 130 2.96 4.74 17.80
N PRO A 131 3.15 5.45 18.93
CA PRO A 131 3.17 6.92 18.95
C PRO A 131 4.08 7.47 17.85
N TRP A 132 3.71 8.63 17.31
CA TRP A 132 4.44 9.30 16.24
C TRP A 132 5.93 9.54 16.58
N GLU A 133 6.25 9.71 17.86
CA GLU A 133 7.61 9.84 18.42
C GLU A 133 8.52 8.63 18.14
N LEU A 134 7.93 7.45 17.84
CA LEU A 134 8.64 6.20 17.59
C LEU A 134 8.47 5.70 16.14
N ARG A 135 7.81 6.46 15.26
CA ARG A 135 7.67 6.10 13.84
C ARG A 135 8.94 6.49 13.10
N GLY A 136 9.59 5.52 12.46
CA GLY A 136 10.75 5.76 11.59
C GLY A 136 10.43 6.69 10.41
N TYR A 137 11.48 7.32 9.89
CA TYR A 137 11.47 8.29 8.79
C TYR A 137 10.88 7.72 7.48
N ALA A 138 10.04 8.50 6.78
CA ALA A 138 9.57 8.18 5.44
C ALA A 138 10.46 8.86 4.39
N PRO A 139 11.04 8.12 3.42
CA PRO A 139 11.90 8.72 2.41
C PRO A 139 11.10 9.59 1.43
N GLN A 140 11.52 10.84 1.28
CA GLN A 140 11.00 11.74 0.25
C GLN A 140 11.69 11.43 -1.08
N ILE A 141 10.92 11.06 -2.10
CA ILE A 141 11.44 10.97 -3.47
C ILE A 141 11.39 12.39 -4.05
N SER A 142 12.54 13.05 -4.15
CA SER A 142 12.68 14.27 -4.95
C SER A 142 13.67 14.01 -6.09
N GLY A 143 13.23 14.22 -7.32
CA GLY A 143 14.08 14.23 -8.50
C GLY A 143 13.71 15.43 -9.36
N ILE A 144 14.72 16.07 -9.95
CA ILE A 144 14.56 17.09 -10.98
C ILE A 144 14.66 16.34 -12.31
N ALA A 145 13.64 16.45 -13.16
CA ALA A 145 13.62 15.86 -14.50
C ALA A 145 14.20 16.83 -15.54
#